data_AF-A0A7V9ZX25-F1
#
_entry.id   AF-A0A7V9ZX25-F1
#
_cell.length_a   1.000
_cell.length_b   1.000
_cell.length_c   1.000
_cell.angle_alpha   90.00
_cell.angle_beta   90.00
_cell.angle_gamma   90.00
#
_symmetry.space_group_name_H-M   'P 1'
#
loop_
_entity.id
_entity.type
_entity.pdbx_description
1 polymer ?
#
loop_
_entity_poly.entity_id
_entity_poly.type
_entity_poly.pdbx_seq_one_letter_code
_entity_poly.pdbx_strand_id
1 'polypeptide(L)'
;MIQEASSQNVPSAEDRFFERPMLVVVVALAAALAKVAIASLTLGSNDVIAFYQFAKALETHDLAWTYEHSILFNHPPLVGYLLERLARLDHQPFFQENGLTFPLLLRLPGIAADFGVVLLILSVVREYPHLR
;
A
#
# COMPACT_ATOMS: atom_id res chain seq x y z
N MET A 1 -30.37 -49.85 -15.85
CA MET A 1 -29.73 -48.68 -16.49
C MET A 1 -29.96 -47.50 -15.56
N ILE A 2 -29.06 -47.31 -14.58
CA ILE A 2 -29.18 -46.24 -13.58
C ILE A 2 -28.45 -45.03 -14.17
N GLN A 3 -29.21 -43.97 -14.42
CA GLN A 3 -28.72 -42.72 -14.96
C GLN A 3 -28.01 -41.98 -13.83
N GLU A 4 -26.67 -41.94 -13.87
CA GLU A 4 -25.86 -41.11 -12.98
C GLU A 4 -26.27 -39.65 -13.17
N ALA A 5 -26.90 -39.07 -12.15
CA ALA A 5 -27.19 -37.66 -12.10
C ALA A 5 -25.85 -36.91 -12.09
N SER A 6 -25.58 -36.15 -13.15
CA SER A 6 -24.41 -35.27 -13.21
C SER A 6 -24.48 -34.31 -12.04
N SER A 7 -23.58 -34.46 -11.07
CA SER A 7 -23.36 -33.45 -10.04
C SER A 7 -22.98 -32.15 -10.75
N GLN A 8 -23.95 -31.24 -10.88
CA GLN A 8 -23.69 -29.92 -11.40
C GLN A 8 -22.84 -29.20 -10.35
N ASN A 9 -21.54 -29.11 -10.62
CA ASN A 9 -20.60 -28.32 -9.85
C ASN A 9 -21.06 -26.86 -9.96
N VAL A 10 -21.86 -26.40 -8.99
CA VAL A 10 -22.23 -24.99 -8.89
C VAL A 10 -20.94 -24.25 -8.53
N PRO A 11 -20.41 -23.37 -9.39
CA PRO A 11 -19.17 -22.68 -9.10
C PRO A 11 -19.34 -21.89 -7.79
N SER A 12 -18.32 -21.98 -6.93
CA SER A 12 -18.30 -21.29 -5.66
C SER A 12 -18.40 -19.78 -5.89
N ALA A 13 -18.82 -19.01 -4.89
CA ALA A 13 -18.89 -17.56 -5.03
C ALA A 13 -17.53 -16.93 -5.37
N GLU A 14 -16.44 -17.59 -4.99
CA GLU A 14 -15.05 -17.20 -5.26
C GLU A 14 -14.72 -17.37 -6.76
N ASP A 15 -15.12 -18.49 -7.38
CA ASP A 15 -14.91 -18.74 -8.81
C ASP A 15 -15.54 -17.63 -9.67
N ARG A 16 -16.77 -17.22 -9.31
CA ARG A 16 -17.50 -16.15 -10.02
C ARG A 16 -16.86 -14.77 -9.87
N PHE A 17 -16.10 -14.55 -8.80
CA PHE A 17 -15.43 -13.26 -8.56
C PHE A 17 -14.24 -13.09 -9.51
N PHE A 18 -13.49 -14.17 -9.78
CA PHE A 18 -12.40 -14.19 -10.76
C PHE A 18 -12.87 -14.17 -12.22
N GLU A 19 -14.13 -14.48 -12.50
CA GLU A 19 -14.73 -14.31 -13.83
C GLU A 19 -14.99 -12.85 -14.19
N ARG A 20 -15.03 -11.95 -13.20
CA ARG A 20 -15.31 -10.51 -13.41
C ARG A 20 -14.13 -9.66 -12.92
N PRO A 21 -12.97 -9.70 -13.61
CA PRO A 21 -11.79 -8.93 -13.21
C PRO A 21 -12.08 -7.43 -13.09
N MET A 22 -13.02 -6.91 -13.88
CA MET A 22 -13.45 -5.50 -13.80
C MET A 22 -14.07 -5.16 -12.43
N LEU A 23 -14.85 -6.07 -11.83
CA LEU A 23 -15.44 -5.85 -10.52
C LEU A 23 -14.36 -5.79 -9.45
N VAL A 24 -13.36 -6.69 -9.52
CA VAL A 24 -12.19 -6.68 -8.63
C VAL A 24 -11.45 -5.34 -8.71
N VAL A 25 -11.20 -4.84 -9.93
CA VAL A 25 -10.53 -3.55 -10.15
C VAL A 25 -11.34 -2.39 -9.58
N VAL A 26 -12.66 -2.36 -9.79
CA VAL A 26 -13.53 -1.31 -9.25
C VAL A 26 -13.53 -1.30 -7.72
N VAL A 27 -13.62 -2.48 -7.08
CA VAL A 27 -13.57 -2.60 -5.62
C VAL A 27 -12.20 -2.20 -5.09
N ALA A 28 -11.12 -2.62 -5.74
CA ALA A 28 -9.76 -2.23 -5.36
C ALA A 28 -9.53 -0.72 -5.49
N LEU A 29 -10.06 -0.10 -6.54
CA LEU A 29 -10.01 1.35 -6.72
C LEU A 29 -10.82 2.08 -5.63
N ALA A 30 -12.03 1.62 -5.34
CA ALA A 30 -12.84 2.18 -4.25
C ALA A 30 -12.12 2.07 -2.89
N ALA A 31 -11.47 0.94 -2.61
CA ALA A 31 -10.67 0.74 -1.41
C ALA A 31 -9.44 1.66 -1.36
N ALA A 32 -8.74 1.86 -2.48
CA ALA A 32 -7.62 2.78 -2.57
C ALA A 32 -8.06 4.24 -2.31
N LEU A 33 -9.16 4.68 -2.91
CA LEU A 33 -9.74 6.01 -2.68
C LEU A 33 -10.17 6.20 -1.22
N ALA A 34 -10.80 5.18 -0.62
CA ALA A 34 -11.15 5.21 0.80
C ALA A 34 -9.91 5.34 1.69
N LYS A 35 -8.83 4.60 1.40
CA LYS A 35 -7.56 4.72 2.12
C LYS A 35 -6.94 6.11 1.96
N VAL A 36 -6.98 6.71 0.77
CA VAL A 36 -6.51 8.09 0.55
C VAL A 36 -7.35 9.07 1.38
N ALA A 37 -8.67 8.96 1.36
CA ALA A 37 -9.55 9.82 2.14
C ALA A 37 -9.26 9.71 3.64
N ILE A 38 -9.14 8.48 4.17
CA ILE A 38 -8.77 8.26 5.58
C ILE A 38 -7.38 8.84 5.85
N ALA A 39 -6.42 8.68 4.94
CA ALA A 39 -5.08 9.21 5.10
C ALA A 39 -5.07 10.76 5.13
N SER A 40 -5.85 11.41 4.29
CA SER A 40 -5.95 12.87 4.29
C SER A 40 -6.64 13.45 5.53
N LEU A 41 -7.44 12.64 6.23
CA LEU A 41 -8.24 13.09 7.39
C LEU A 41 -7.65 12.66 8.75
N THR A 42 -6.59 11.85 8.77
CA THR A 42 -6.04 11.29 10.01
C THR A 42 -4.54 11.50 10.10
N LEU A 43 -4.01 11.63 11.31
CA LEU A 43 -2.56 11.60 11.55
C LEU A 43 -1.97 10.22 11.25
N GLY A 44 -2.71 9.14 11.51
CA GLY A 44 -2.26 7.77 11.34
C GLY A 44 -2.01 7.03 12.66
N SER A 45 -1.41 5.85 12.57
CA SER A 45 -1.05 5.02 13.73
C SER A 45 0.21 5.54 14.43
N ASN A 46 0.59 4.88 15.52
CA ASN A 46 1.89 5.09 16.18
C ASN A 46 3.06 4.91 15.21
N ASP A 47 2.92 4.10 14.15
CA ASP A 47 3.96 3.91 13.14
C ASP A 47 4.25 5.21 12.39
N VAL A 48 3.21 5.99 12.02
CA VAL A 48 3.41 7.26 11.32
C VAL A 48 4.20 8.24 12.18
N ILE A 49 3.93 8.26 13.49
CA ILE A 49 4.67 9.08 14.46
C ILE A 49 6.12 8.62 14.55
N ALA A 50 6.36 7.30 14.66
CA ALA A 50 7.71 6.74 14.70
C ALA A 50 8.50 7.05 13.43
N PHE A 51 7.89 6.89 12.25
CA PHE A 51 8.50 7.23 10.96
C PHE A 51 8.80 8.72 10.82
N TYR A 52 7.94 9.60 11.37
CA TYR A 52 8.22 11.03 11.42
C TYR A 52 9.43 11.34 12.32
N GLN A 53 9.53 10.68 13.48
CA GLN A 53 10.69 10.83 14.36
C GLN A 53 11.98 10.34 13.70
N PHE A 54 11.94 9.20 13.00
CA PHE A 54 13.07 8.72 12.21
C PHE A 54 13.44 9.69 11.09
N ALA A 55 12.45 10.24 10.39
CA ALA A 55 12.69 11.24 9.37
C ALA A 55 13.38 12.49 9.94
N LYS A 56 12.97 12.95 11.13
CA LYS A 56 13.65 14.06 11.83
C LYS A 56 15.08 13.70 12.24
N ALA A 57 15.31 12.50 12.76
CA ALA A 57 16.66 12.03 13.08
C ALA A 57 17.55 11.97 11.82
N LEU A 58 16.99 11.56 10.67
CA LEU A 58 17.68 11.52 9.37
C LEU A 58 17.88 12.91 8.73
N GLU A 59 17.14 13.93 9.15
CA GLU A 59 17.38 15.32 8.75
C GLU A 59 18.50 15.94 9.58
N THR A 60 18.61 15.57 10.87
CA THR A 60 19.64 16.08 11.78
C THR A 60 20.94 15.29 11.73
N HIS A 61 20.86 14.01 11.41
CA HIS A 61 21.94 13.03 11.36
C HIS A 61 21.85 12.22 10.07
N ASP A 62 22.90 11.46 9.73
CA ASP A 62 22.84 10.58 8.56
C ASP A 62 22.25 9.20 8.90
N LEU A 63 22.10 8.39 7.85
CA LEU A 63 21.54 7.05 7.94
C LEU A 63 22.37 6.12 8.83
N ALA A 64 23.71 6.20 8.76
CA ALA A 64 24.60 5.34 9.54
C ALA A 64 24.50 5.67 11.04
N TRP A 65 24.54 6.96 11.37
CA TRP A 65 24.34 7.44 12.73
C TRP A 65 22.99 6.97 13.28
N THR A 66 21.93 7.05 12.48
CA THR A 66 20.58 6.65 12.91
C THR A 66 20.51 5.15 13.24
N TYR A 67 21.16 4.30 12.46
CA TYR A 67 21.27 2.87 12.78
C TYR A 67 22.05 2.60 14.07
N GLU A 68 23.13 3.34 14.31
CA GLU A 68 23.96 3.17 15.51
C GLU A 68 23.26 3.63 16.79
N HIS A 69 22.37 4.62 16.70
CA HIS A 69 21.80 5.32 17.85
C HIS A 69 20.31 5.04 18.09
N SER A 70 19.65 4.28 17.20
CA SER A 70 18.25 3.91 17.36
C SER A 70 18.02 2.44 17.02
N ILE A 71 17.86 1.60 18.05
CA ILE A 71 17.48 0.19 17.88
C ILE A 71 16.09 0.02 17.24
N LEU A 72 15.23 1.03 17.37
CA LEU A 72 13.89 1.02 16.75
C LEU A 72 13.96 1.28 15.24
N PHE A 73 15.05 1.86 14.74
CA PHE A 73 15.29 2.03 13.32
C PHE A 73 15.93 0.76 12.74
N ASN A 74 15.12 -0.28 12.57
CA ASN A 74 15.52 -1.60 12.05
C ASN A 74 15.14 -1.83 10.58
N HIS A 75 14.66 -0.80 9.89
CA HIS A 75 14.16 -0.89 8.53
C HIS A 75 15.31 -0.94 7.51
N PRO A 76 15.12 -1.51 6.31
CA PRO A 76 16.14 -1.49 5.27
C PRO A 76 16.53 -0.05 4.85
N PRO A 77 17.77 0.16 4.35
CA PRO A 77 18.25 1.50 3.96
C PRO A 77 17.33 2.27 3.01
N LEU A 78 16.63 1.54 2.13
CA LEU A 78 15.66 2.11 1.20
C LEU A 78 14.56 2.90 1.91
N VAL A 79 14.09 2.42 3.06
CA VAL A 79 13.08 3.11 3.87
C VAL A 79 13.65 4.41 4.42
N GLY A 80 14.89 4.41 4.90
CA GLY A 80 15.58 5.63 5.34
C GLY A 80 15.65 6.70 4.25
N TYR A 81 16.10 6.33 3.05
CA TYR A 81 16.15 7.26 1.92
C TYR A 81 14.77 7.77 1.49
N LEU A 82 13.73 6.94 1.60
CA LEU A 82 12.36 7.37 1.37
C LEU A 82 11.96 8.43 2.41
N LEU A 83 12.16 8.17 3.70
CA LEU A 83 11.81 9.11 4.78
C LEU A 83 12.52 10.45 4.62
N GLU A 84 13.82 10.45 4.31
CA GLU A 84 14.61 11.67 4.05
C GLU A 84 14.04 12.46 2.86
N ARG A 85 13.58 11.78 1.80
CA ARG A 85 12.92 12.45 0.67
C ARG A 85 11.55 13.00 1.07
N LEU A 86 10.74 12.22 1.79
CA LEU A 86 9.41 12.66 2.22
C LEU A 86 9.49 13.86 3.16
N ALA A 87 10.46 13.89 4.07
CA ALA A 87 10.69 15.02 4.95
C ALA A 87 11.05 16.29 4.17
N ARG A 88 11.92 16.17 3.14
CA ARG A 88 12.22 17.30 2.24
C ARG A 88 11.01 17.77 1.44
N LEU A 89 10.15 16.86 0.97
CA LEU A 89 8.93 17.21 0.24
C LEU A 89 7.92 17.95 1.14
N ASP A 90 7.75 17.50 2.39
CA ASP A 90 6.85 18.11 3.38
C ASP A 90 7.20 19.59 3.68
N HIS A 91 8.47 19.98 3.55
CA HIS A 91 8.90 21.36 3.72
C HIS A 91 8.73 22.24 2.47
N GLN A 92 8.33 21.69 1.32
CA GLN A 92 8.16 22.48 0.09
C GLN A 92 6.83 23.27 0.14
N PRO A 93 6.83 24.55 -0.29
CA PRO A 93 5.63 25.40 -0.24
C PRO A 93 4.43 24.77 -0.95
N PHE A 94 4.65 24.17 -2.13
CA PHE A 94 3.58 23.48 -2.87
C PHE A 94 2.89 22.39 -2.04
N PHE A 95 3.64 21.57 -1.31
CA PHE A 95 3.06 20.49 -0.51
C PHE A 95 2.30 21.03 0.69
N GLN A 96 2.83 22.06 1.36
CA GLN A 96 2.18 22.70 2.49
C GLN A 96 0.87 23.40 2.09
N GLU A 97 0.90 24.16 0.98
CA GLU A 97 -0.27 24.89 0.46
C GLU A 97 -1.40 23.95 0.03
N ASN A 98 -1.06 22.73 -0.41
CA ASN A 98 -2.03 21.72 -0.84
C ASN A 98 -2.40 20.72 0.28
N GLY A 99 -1.94 20.95 1.51
CA GLY A 99 -2.22 20.05 2.65
C GLY A 99 -1.61 18.65 2.51
N LEU A 100 -0.61 18.50 1.64
CA LEU A 100 0.12 17.24 1.41
C LEU A 100 1.20 17.05 2.47
N THR A 101 0.75 16.73 3.68
CA THR A 101 1.62 16.56 4.85
C THR A 101 2.36 15.23 4.86
N PHE A 102 3.46 15.15 5.63
CA PHE A 102 4.24 13.93 5.82
C PHE A 102 3.39 12.67 6.11
N PRO A 103 2.39 12.68 7.02
CA PRO A 103 1.51 11.54 7.24
C PRO A 103 0.81 11.02 5.98
N LEU A 104 0.34 11.91 5.10
CA LEU A 104 -0.30 11.52 3.85
C LEU A 104 0.76 10.96 2.89
N LEU A 105 1.85 11.70 2.69
CA LEU A 105 2.95 11.33 1.80
C LEU A 105 3.57 9.96 2.15
N LEU A 106 3.69 9.65 3.44
CA LEU A 106 4.19 8.36 3.93
C LEU A 106 3.30 7.19 3.53
N ARG A 107 1.97 7.40 3.52
CA ARG A 107 0.99 6.33 3.26
C ARG A 107 0.68 6.15 1.78
N LEU A 108 0.84 7.18 0.95
CA LEU A 108 0.57 7.11 -0.49
C LEU A 108 1.30 5.96 -1.21
N PRO A 109 2.60 5.70 -0.98
CA PRO A 109 3.30 4.57 -1.59
C PRO A 109 2.66 3.23 -1.26
N GLY A 110 2.27 3.01 0.00
CA GLY A 110 1.62 1.78 0.44
C GLY A 110 0.24 1.61 -0.20
N ILE A 111 -0.57 2.67 -0.24
CA ILE A 111 -1.89 2.65 -0.87
C ILE A 111 -1.78 2.34 -2.38
N ALA A 112 -0.79 2.95 -3.05
CA ALA A 112 -0.53 2.70 -4.46
C ALA A 112 -0.04 1.26 -4.69
N ALA A 113 0.83 0.75 -3.82
CA ALA A 113 1.32 -0.63 -3.89
C ALA A 113 0.18 -1.64 -3.71
N ASP A 114 -0.72 -1.43 -2.76
CA ASP A 114 -1.89 -2.30 -2.55
C ASP A 114 -2.74 -2.43 -3.82
N PHE A 115 -3.06 -1.31 -4.47
CA PHE A 115 -3.80 -1.32 -5.73
C PHE A 115 -3.00 -1.96 -6.87
N GLY A 116 -1.71 -1.62 -6.99
CA GLY A 116 -0.81 -2.19 -7.98
C GLY A 116 -0.66 -3.70 -7.87
N VAL A 117 -0.61 -4.24 -6.65
CA VAL A 117 -0.55 -5.69 -6.40
C VAL A 117 -1.83 -6.38 -6.88
N VAL A 118 -3.01 -5.78 -6.69
CA VAL A 118 -4.25 -6.34 -7.25
C VAL A 118 -4.18 -6.43 -8.77
N LEU A 119 -3.70 -5.37 -9.44
CA LEU A 119 -3.52 -5.38 -10.90
C LEU A 119 -2.51 -6.44 -11.35
N LEU A 120 -1.39 -6.56 -10.62
CA LEU A 120 -0.36 -7.55 -10.89
C LEU A 120 -0.89 -8.98 -10.75
N ILE A 121 -1.62 -9.28 -9.66
CA ILE A 121 -2.22 -10.60 -9.45
C ILE A 121 -3.22 -10.92 -10.57
N LEU A 122 -4.07 -9.97 -10.96
CA LEU A 122 -5.00 -10.17 -12.07
C LEU A 122 -4.26 -10.40 -13.41
N SER A 123 -3.11 -9.77 -13.60
CA SER A 123 -2.24 -10.01 -14.76
C SER A 123 -1.66 -11.42 -14.73
N VAL A 124 -1.11 -11.85 -13.59
CA VAL A 124 -0.54 -13.20 -13.41
C VAL A 124 -1.61 -14.28 -13.59
N VAL A 125 -2.79 -14.12 -13.00
CA VAL A 125 -3.90 -15.08 -13.13
C VAL A 125 -4.42 -15.15 -14.57
N ARG A 126 -4.39 -14.04 -15.30
CA ARG A 126 -4.74 -14.03 -16.74
C ARG A 126 -3.70 -14.77 -17.57
N GLU A 127 -2.42 -14.64 -17.24
CA GLU A 127 -1.31 -15.28 -17.95
C GLU A 127 -1.18 -16.78 -17.63
N TYR A 128 -1.50 -17.17 -16.39
CA TYR A 128 -1.40 -18.54 -15.88
C TYR A 128 -2.75 -19.05 -15.34
N PRO A 129 -3.71 -19.44 -16.22
CA PRO A 129 -5.07 -19.81 -15.81
C PRO A 129 -5.15 -21.03 -14.89
N HIS A 130 -4.11 -21.88 -14.87
CA HIS A 130 -4.01 -23.06 -14.00
C HIS A 130 -3.73 -22.72 -12.52
N LEU A 131 -3.48 -21.44 -12.20
CA LEU A 131 -3.34 -20.94 -10.84
C LEU A 131 -4.69 -20.50 -10.23
N ARG A 132 -5.79 -20.58 -10.98
CA ARG A 132 -7.16 -20.46 -10.45
C ARG A 132 -7.59 -21.77 -9.84
#